data_AF-F0T7L7-F1
#
_entry.id   AF-F0T7L7-F1
#
_cell.length_a   1.000
_cell.length_b   1.000
_cell.length_c   1.000
_cell.angle_alpha   90.00
_cell.angle_beta   90.00
_cell.angle_gamma   90.00
#
_symmetry.space_group_name_H-M   'P 1'
#
loop_
_entity.id
_entity.type
_entity.pdbx_description
1 polymer ?
#
loop_
_entity_poly.entity_id
_entity_poly.type
_entity_poly.pdbx_seq_one_letter_code
_entity_poly.pdbx_strand_id
1 'polypeptide(L)'
;MKKNDSRLGYRWTLEEDIKMCELRQEGYNFKEIGVMLNRSEKSCATRYSNRGFTLNPMKVLLNLAIIVISIISGYTLEPSILS
;
A
#
# COMPACT_ATOMS: atom_id res chain seq x y z
N MET A 1 -19.70 -7.77 -5.52
CA MET A 1 -18.65 -7.72 -6.57
C MET A 1 -18.58 -6.30 -7.12
N LYS A 2 -17.58 -5.50 -6.73
CA LYS A 2 -17.41 -4.15 -7.30
C LYS A 2 -16.73 -4.28 -8.66
N LYS A 3 -17.48 -4.05 -9.75
CA LYS A 3 -16.95 -3.89 -11.11
C LYS A 3 -16.25 -2.53 -11.17
N ASN A 4 -14.93 -2.53 -11.16
CA ASN A 4 -14.14 -1.31 -11.40
C ASN A 4 -13.90 -1.14 -12.90
N ASP A 5 -14.23 0.06 -13.37
CA ASP A 5 -14.14 0.58 -14.74
C ASP A 5 -12.74 0.31 -15.33
N SER A 6 -12.68 -0.42 -16.44
CA SER A 6 -11.47 -0.99 -17.05
C SER A 6 -10.50 0.03 -17.68
N ARG A 7 -10.82 1.33 -17.61
CA ARG A 7 -10.05 2.43 -18.21
C ARG A 7 -9.17 3.18 -17.22
N LEU A 8 -9.47 3.09 -15.92
CA LEU A 8 -8.68 3.70 -14.86
C LEU A 8 -7.84 2.59 -14.24
N GLY A 9 -6.59 2.48 -14.68
CA GLY A 9 -5.64 1.45 -14.26
C GLY A 9 -5.80 1.13 -12.78
N TYR A 10 -6.06 -0.14 -12.48
CA TYR A 10 -6.41 -0.64 -11.15
C TYR A 10 -5.38 -0.12 -10.13
N ARG A 11 -5.79 0.85 -9.31
CA ARG A 11 -4.89 1.57 -8.41
C ARG A 11 -4.31 0.57 -7.41
N TRP A 12 -3.00 0.59 -7.22
CA TRP A 12 -2.34 -0.21 -6.18
C TRP A 12 -2.65 0.39 -4.81
N THR A 13 -3.18 -0.44 -3.93
CA THR A 13 -3.42 -0.10 -2.52
C THR A 13 -2.16 -0.36 -1.69
N LEU A 14 -2.12 0.22 -0.49
CA LEU A 14 -1.00 0.01 0.43
C LEU A 14 -0.99 -1.45 0.93
N GLU A 15 -2.16 -2.04 1.11
CA GLU A 15 -2.35 -3.41 1.57
C GLU A 15 -1.86 -4.41 0.52
N GLU A 16 -2.20 -4.21 -0.76
CA GLU A 16 -1.62 -4.97 -1.87
C GLU A 16 -0.11 -4.76 -1.95
N ASP A 17 0.37 -3.56 -1.59
CA ASP A 17 1.79 -3.27 -1.56
C ASP A 17 2.54 -4.05 -0.48
N ILE A 18 2.04 -4.03 0.75
CA ILE A 18 2.59 -4.78 1.88
C ILE A 18 2.59 -6.27 1.58
N LYS A 19 1.43 -6.81 1.16
CA LYS A 19 1.26 -8.24 0.93
C LYS A 19 2.16 -8.78 -0.18
N MET A 20 2.35 -8.02 -1.26
CA MET A 20 3.29 -8.39 -2.31
C MET A 20 4.74 -8.46 -1.83
N CYS A 21 5.13 -7.64 -0.85
CA CYS A 21 6.48 -7.66 -0.29
C CYS A 21 6.68 -8.80 0.70
N GLU A 22 5.70 -9.08 1.55
CA GLU A 22 5.68 -10.25 2.44
C GLU A 22 5.86 -11.54 1.62
N LEU A 23 5.03 -11.72 0.58
CA LEU A 23 5.10 -12.91 -0.28
C LEU A 23 6.44 -13.03 -1.02
N ARG A 24 7.09 -11.91 -1.39
CA ARG A 24 8.43 -11.95 -1.99
C ARG A 24 9.51 -12.34 -0.98
N GLN A 25 9.39 -11.93 0.28
CA GLN A 25 10.30 -12.35 1.35
C GLN A 25 10.13 -13.83 1.68
N GLU A 26 8.91 -14.34 1.61
CA GLU A 26 8.60 -15.78 1.76
C GLU A 26 9.05 -16.63 0.56
N GLY A 27 9.51 -16.01 -0.53
CA GLY A 27 10.09 -16.69 -1.69
C GLY A 27 9.12 -16.97 -2.84
N TYR A 28 7.87 -16.50 -2.76
CA TYR A 28 6.90 -16.68 -3.84
C TYR A 28 7.33 -15.93 -5.11
N ASN A 29 6.98 -16.51 -6.27
CA ASN A 29 7.22 -15.89 -7.56
C ASN A 29 6.10 -14.89 -7.92
N PHE A 30 6.36 -13.97 -8.85
CA PHE A 30 5.38 -12.94 -9.23
C PHE A 30 4.10 -13.50 -9.87
N LYS A 31 4.16 -14.71 -10.43
CA LYS A 31 3.00 -15.40 -10.99
C LYS A 31 2.03 -15.81 -9.89
N GLU A 32 2.53 -16.45 -8.83
CA GLU A 32 1.76 -16.83 -7.64
C GLU A 32 1.21 -15.60 -6.91
N ILE A 33 2.04 -14.58 -6.74
CA ILE A 33 1.64 -13.32 -6.11
C ILE A 33 0.52 -12.64 -6.90
N GLY A 34 0.62 -12.63 -8.23
CA GLY A 34 -0.44 -12.10 -9.10
C GLY A 34 -1.76 -12.83 -8.90
N VAL A 35 -1.74 -14.16 -8.79
CA VAL A 35 -2.94 -14.95 -8.49
C VAL A 35 -3.53 -14.58 -7.13
N MET A 36 -2.69 -14.45 -6.09
CA MET A 36 -3.13 -14.10 -4.73
C MET A 36 -3.69 -12.68 -4.62
N LEU A 37 -3.16 -11.73 -5.39
CA LEU A 37 -3.58 -10.33 -5.40
C LEU A 37 -4.62 -10.02 -6.47
N ASN A 38 -5.04 -11.02 -7.25
CA ASN A 38 -5.92 -10.86 -8.41
C ASN A 38 -5.39 -9.81 -9.42
N ARG A 39 -4.07 -9.85 -9.67
CA ARG A 39 -3.33 -8.98 -10.60
C ARG A 39 -2.53 -9.80 -11.60
N SER A 40 -2.13 -9.19 -12.71
CA SER A 40 -1.21 -9.86 -13.63
C SER A 40 0.22 -9.90 -13.08
N GLU A 41 0.94 -10.98 -13.38
CA GLU A 41 2.36 -11.15 -13.04
C GLU A 41 3.19 -9.94 -13.49
N LYS A 42 2.98 -9.50 -14.73
CA LYS A 42 3.68 -8.34 -15.29
C LYS A 42 3.39 -7.06 -14.51
N SER A 43 2.15 -6.85 -14.06
CA SER A 43 1.81 -5.69 -13.23
C SER A 43 2.51 -5.76 -11.86
N CYS A 44 2.58 -6.95 -11.26
CA CYS A 44 3.29 -7.17 -9.99
C CYS A 44 4.80 -6.92 -10.15
N ALA A 45 5.43 -7.48 -11.18
CA ALA A 45 6.85 -7.26 -11.45
C ALA A 45 7.17 -5.78 -11.72
N THR A 46 6.40 -5.10 -12.58
CA THR A 46 6.57 -3.67 -12.84
C THR A 46 6.36 -2.84 -11.57
N ARG A 47 5.34 -3.16 -10.76
CA ARG A 47 5.12 -2.48 -9.49
C ARG A 47 6.29 -2.72 -8.54
N TYR A 48 6.80 -3.95 -8.42
CA TYR A 48 7.91 -4.31 -7.52
C TYR A 48 9.19 -3.57 -7.88
N SER A 49 9.55 -3.55 -9.16
CA SER A 49 10.73 -2.84 -9.64
C SER A 49 10.60 -1.32 -9.45
N ASN A 50 9.39 -0.77 -9.63
CA ASN A 50 9.10 0.64 -9.39
C ASN A 50 8.96 0.98 -7.89
N ARG A 51 8.89 -0.02 -6.99
CA ARG A 51 8.61 0.15 -5.55
C ARG A 51 9.80 0.52 -4.68
N GLY A 52 10.99 0.74 -5.24
CA GLY A 52 12.09 1.42 -4.53
C GLY A 52 11.70 2.76 -3.87
N PHE A 53 10.50 3.28 -4.19
CA PHE A 53 9.96 4.55 -3.72
C PHE A 53 8.85 4.50 -2.65
N THR A 54 8.18 3.35 -2.39
CA THR A 54 7.00 3.30 -1.48
C THR A 54 7.27 2.64 -0.15
N LEU A 55 8.17 1.65 -0.09
CA LEU A 55 8.67 1.04 1.15
C LEU A 55 10.04 1.59 1.55
N ASN A 56 10.35 2.82 1.11
CA ASN A 56 11.57 3.49 1.52
C ASN A 56 11.49 3.74 3.04
N PRO A 57 12.47 3.27 3.84
CA PRO A 57 12.43 3.41 5.30
C PRO A 57 12.23 4.86 5.72
N MET A 58 12.70 5.83 4.94
CA MET A 58 12.48 7.26 5.17
C MET A 58 11.00 7.67 5.17
N LYS A 59 10.17 7.07 4.31
CA LYS A 59 8.72 7.37 4.28
C LYS A 59 7.96 6.69 5.40
N VAL A 60 8.39 5.49 5.79
CA VAL A 60 7.83 4.79 6.96
C VAL A 60 8.15 5.57 8.23
N LEU A 61 9.40 6.01 8.40
CA LEU A 61 9.83 6.86 9.51
C LEU A 61 9.11 8.21 9.50
N LEU A 62 8.87 8.82 8.34
CA LEU A 62 8.09 10.05 8.22
C LEU A 62 6.63 9.85 8.68
N ASN A 63 5.95 8.79 8.23
CA ASN A 63 4.60 8.49 8.68
C ASN A 63 4.54 8.17 10.18
N LEU A 64 5.52 7.42 10.69
CA LEU A 64 5.61 7.07 12.10
C LEU A 64 5.89 8.30 12.96
N ALA A 65 6.74 9.22 12.48
CA ALA A 65 6.99 10.51 13.11
C ALA A 65 5.73 11.40 13.13
N ILE A 66 4.95 11.43 12.04
CA ILE A 66 3.68 12.18 12.00
C ILE A 66 2.68 11.63 13.03
N ILE A 67 2.57 10.31 13.16
CA ILE A 67 1.70 9.67 14.16
C ILE A 67 2.17 10.01 15.58
N VAL A 68 3.46 9.91 15.85
CA VAL A 68 4.04 10.24 17.17
C VAL A 68 3.85 11.73 17.52
N ILE A 69 4.10 12.65 16.57
CA ILE A 69 3.87 14.08 16.76
C ILE A 69 2.39 14.36 17.03
N SER A 70 1.48 13.66 16.35
CA SER A 70 0.04 13.79 16.55
C SER A 70 -0.40 13.35 17.96
N ILE A 71 0.21 12.28 18.48
CA ILE A 71 -0.05 11.75 19.84
C ILE A 71 0.54 12.68 20.91
N ILE A 72 1.78 13.16 20.72
CA ILE A 72 2.46 14.05 21.68
C ILE A 72 1.79 15.43 21.74
N SER A 73 1.34 15.95 20.60
CA SER A 73 0.71 17.27 20.51
C SER A 73 -0.77 17.28 20.93
N GLY A 74 -1.38 16.12 21.24
CA GLY A 74 -2.74 16.04 21.78
C GLY A 74 -3.87 16.48 20.83
N TYR A 75 -3.62 16.60 19.52
CA TYR A 75 -4.67 16.93 18.56
C TYR A 75 -5.56 15.71 18.30
N THR A 76 -6.56 15.50 19.16
CA THR A 76 -7.82 14.90 18.71
C THR A 76 -8.40 15.84 17.66
N LEU A 77 -8.38 15.45 16.38
CA LEU A 77 -9.24 16.08 15.39
C LEU A 77 -10.68 15.76 15.82
N GLU A 78 -11.31 16.66 16.58
CA GLU A 78 -12.75 16.59 16.79
C GLU A 78 -13.42 16.65 15.41
N PRO A 79 -14.19 15.63 15.02
CA PRO A 79 -15.01 15.74 13.82
C PRO A 79 -16.09 16.79 14.12
N SER A 80 -16.00 17.92 13.42
CA SER A 80 -16.96 19.02 13.42
C SER A 80 -18.29 18.59 12.78
N ILE A 81 -18.99 17.65 13.40
CA ILE A 81 -20.35 17.27 13.04
C ILE A 81 -21.13 16.94 14.31
N LEU A 82 -21.82 17.94 14.86
CA LEU A 82 -23.27 17.94 15.01
C LEU A 82 -23.68 19.31 15.56
N SER A 83 -24.63 19.91 14.84
CA SER A 83 -25.34 21.15 15.10
C SER A 83 -25.85 21.30 16.54
#